data_AF-A0A8C5BXZ2-F1
#
_entry.id   AF-A0A8C5BXZ2-F1
#
_cell.length_a   1.000
_cell.length_b   1.000
_cell.length_c   1.000
_cell.angle_alpha   90.00
_cell.angle_beta   90.00
_cell.angle_gamma   90.00
#
_symmetry.space_group_name_H-M   'P 1'
#
loop_
_entity.id
_entity.type
_entity.pdbx_description
1 polymer ?
#
loop_
_entity_poly.entity_id
_entity_poly.type
_entity_poly.pdbx_seq_one_letter_code
_entity_poly.pdbx_strand_id
1 'polypeptide(L)'
;MAAGLCGTWDMVSNVNFDGYMVALGVSTTLRKAAVKLKQKKVIEEKGGVCCIKTLSALRNYTCSFTVGHQFDEVTKGLDNQRLKSLVRWEGEKLVCEQIGQKQNRGWAHWIEDGKLQLVGYIKKTLS
;
A
#
# COMPACT_ATOMS: atom_id res chain seq x y z
N MET A 1 -16.45 0.51 -9.06
CA MET A 1 -16.78 -0.76 -8.39
C MET A 1 -15.53 -1.27 -7.71
N ALA A 2 -15.43 -1.22 -6.37
CA ALA A 2 -14.29 -1.80 -5.64
C ALA A 2 -14.38 -3.33 -5.46
N ALA A 3 -15.55 -3.89 -5.80
CA ALA A 3 -15.81 -5.32 -5.90
C ALA A 3 -14.78 -6.13 -6.73
N GLY A 4 -14.07 -5.50 -7.69
CA GLY A 4 -13.09 -6.21 -8.52
C GLY A 4 -11.85 -6.70 -7.74
N LEU A 5 -11.41 -5.98 -6.70
CA LEU A 5 -10.17 -6.31 -5.98
C LEU A 5 -10.40 -7.14 -4.71
N CYS A 6 -11.65 -7.30 -4.28
CA CYS A 6 -12.00 -8.02 -3.08
C CYS A 6 -11.53 -9.48 -3.15
N GLY A 7 -10.89 -9.95 -2.08
CA GLY A 7 -10.32 -11.28 -2.06
C GLY A 7 -9.15 -11.43 -1.10
N THR A 8 -8.63 -12.65 -1.02
CA THR A 8 -7.40 -12.98 -0.29
C THR A 8 -6.31 -13.31 -1.29
N TRP A 9 -5.16 -12.64 -1.14
CA TRP A 9 -4.06 -12.67 -2.08
C TRP A 9 -2.76 -13.05 -1.38
N ASP A 10 -2.14 -14.13 -1.82
CA ASP A 10 -0.81 -14.52 -1.36
C ASP A 10 0.27 -13.90 -2.24
N MET A 11 1.32 -13.37 -1.62
CA MET A 11 2.44 -12.76 -2.34
C MET A 11 3.18 -13.82 -3.19
N VAL A 12 3.24 -13.59 -4.50
CA VAL A 12 3.98 -14.43 -5.45
C VAL A 12 5.37 -13.85 -5.74
N SER A 13 5.49 -12.53 -5.85
CA SER A 13 6.75 -11.83 -6.14
C SER A 13 6.78 -10.47 -5.46
N ASN A 14 7.98 -9.98 -5.15
CA ASN A 14 8.18 -8.64 -4.61
C ASN A 14 9.50 -8.06 -5.14
N VAL A 15 9.40 -7.03 -5.98
CA VAL A 15 10.55 -6.45 -6.70
C VAL A 15 10.90 -5.10 -6.11
N ASN A 16 12.20 -4.85 -5.86
CA ASN A 16 12.72 -3.58 -5.34
C ASN A 16 12.14 -3.09 -3.99
N PHE A 17 11.71 -4.02 -3.13
CA PHE A 17 11.13 -3.66 -1.83
C PHE A 17 12.14 -3.00 -0.87
N ASP A 18 13.40 -3.46 -0.87
CA ASP A 18 14.45 -2.82 -0.08
C ASP A 18 14.68 -1.37 -0.50
N GLY A 19 14.79 -1.11 -1.82
CA GLY A 19 14.97 0.24 -2.35
C GLY A 19 13.82 1.18 -1.99
N TYR A 20 12.57 0.69 -2.06
CA TYR A 20 11.41 1.44 -1.59
C TYR A 20 11.51 1.78 -0.09
N MET A 21 11.86 0.81 0.75
CA MET A 21 12.04 1.03 2.18
C MET A 21 13.22 1.96 2.51
N VAL A 22 14.32 1.94 1.73
CA VAL A 22 15.42 2.90 1.82
C VAL A 22 14.91 4.32 1.59
N ALA A 23 14.13 4.54 0.52
CA ALA A 23 13.60 5.85 0.19
C ALA A 23 12.64 6.41 1.27
N LEU A 24 11.94 5.52 1.98
CA LEU A 24 11.12 5.83 3.14
C LEU A 24 11.92 6.10 4.43
N GLY A 25 13.22 5.83 4.45
CA GLY A 25 14.06 6.00 5.64
C GLY A 25 13.94 4.88 6.68
N VAL A 26 13.49 3.69 6.27
CA VAL A 26 13.40 2.52 7.16
C VAL A 26 14.80 2.02 7.52
N SER A 27 15.04 1.63 8.78
CA SER A 27 16.36 1.18 9.24
C SER A 27 16.81 -0.14 8.57
N THR A 28 18.12 -0.28 8.33
CA THR A 28 18.70 -1.44 7.63
C THR A 28 18.33 -2.79 8.27
N THR A 29 18.30 -2.84 9.61
CA THR A 29 17.91 -4.05 10.35
C THR A 29 16.48 -4.47 10.04
N LEU A 30 15.55 -3.50 10.03
CA LEU A 30 14.13 -3.78 9.75
C LEU A 30 13.94 -4.18 8.28
N ARG A 31 14.65 -3.54 7.35
CA ARG A 31 14.58 -3.89 5.93
C ARG A 31 15.04 -5.32 5.65
N LYS A 32 16.20 -5.73 6.22
CA LYS A 32 16.74 -7.09 6.06
C LYS A 32 15.78 -8.18 6.57
N ALA A 33 15.01 -7.89 7.63
CA ALA A 33 13.97 -8.78 8.09
C ALA A 33 12.77 -8.78 7.14
N ALA A 34 12.28 -7.58 6.77
CA ALA A 34 11.08 -7.40 5.97
C ALA A 34 11.16 -8.01 4.57
N VAL A 35 12.31 -7.95 3.89
CA VAL A 35 12.47 -8.54 2.53
C VAL A 35 12.35 -10.06 2.50
N LYS A 36 12.50 -10.74 3.64
CA LYS A 36 12.38 -12.21 3.74
C LYS A 36 10.94 -12.65 4.02
N LEU A 37 10.04 -11.72 4.31
CA LEU A 37 8.68 -12.03 4.70
C LEU A 37 7.79 -12.20 3.48
N LYS A 38 7.00 -13.28 3.48
CA LYS A 38 5.84 -13.39 2.61
C LYS A 38 4.70 -12.61 3.23
N GLN A 39 3.99 -11.85 2.41
CA GLN A 39 2.81 -11.12 2.82
C GLN A 39 1.55 -11.76 2.25
N LYS A 40 0.45 -11.64 2.99
CA LYS A 40 -0.89 -11.93 2.53
C LYS A 40 -1.70 -10.65 2.55
N LYS A 41 -2.49 -10.39 1.52
CA LYS A 41 -3.42 -9.27 1.48
C LYS A 41 -4.85 -9.78 1.56
N VAL A 42 -5.67 -9.11 2.37
CA VAL A 42 -7.11 -9.34 2.44
C VAL A 42 -7.77 -8.00 2.13
N ILE A 43 -8.55 -7.97 1.06
CA ILE A 43 -9.27 -6.78 0.60
C ILE A 43 -10.76 -7.07 0.73
N GLU A 44 -11.44 -6.23 1.49
CA GLU A 44 -12.86 -6.36 1.81
C GLU A 44 -13.56 -5.02 1.57
N GLU A 45 -14.78 -5.05 1.07
CA GLU A 45 -15.63 -3.88 0.94
C GLU A 45 -16.93 -4.14 1.72
N LYS A 46 -17.29 -3.24 2.63
CA LYS A 46 -18.55 -3.32 3.39
C LYS A 46 -19.19 -1.95 3.49
N GLY A 47 -20.38 -1.81 2.91
CA GLY A 47 -21.16 -0.57 2.99
C GLY A 47 -20.43 0.66 2.44
N GLY A 48 -19.71 0.50 1.33
CA GLY A 48 -18.94 1.58 0.70
C GLY A 48 -17.57 1.88 1.34
N VAL A 49 -17.23 1.21 2.45
CA VAL A 49 -15.92 1.30 3.08
C VAL A 49 -15.06 0.13 2.60
N CYS A 50 -13.92 0.44 1.99
CA CYS A 50 -12.90 -0.53 1.62
C CYS A 50 -11.90 -0.70 2.78
N CYS A 51 -11.51 -1.93 3.05
CA CYS A 51 -10.52 -2.30 4.04
C CYS A 51 -9.45 -3.19 3.40
N ILE A 52 -8.21 -2.73 3.43
CA ILE A 52 -7.03 -3.47 2.97
C ILE A 52 -6.20 -3.87 4.18
N LYS A 53 -6.11 -5.17 4.43
CA LYS A 53 -5.25 -5.76 5.46
C LYS A 53 -4.04 -6.39 4.77
N THR A 54 -2.84 -5.94 5.13
CA THR A 54 -1.57 -6.56 4.75
C THR A 54 -1.01 -7.30 5.96
N LEU A 55 -0.91 -8.62 5.86
CA LEU A 55 -0.56 -9.54 6.93
C LEU A 55 0.83 -10.11 6.68
N SER A 56 1.65 -10.19 7.72
CA SER A 56 2.96 -10.87 7.68
C SER A 56 3.33 -11.40 9.06
N ALA A 57 4.31 -12.30 9.12
CA ALA A 57 4.76 -12.87 10.41
C ALA A 57 5.35 -11.83 11.38
N LEU A 58 5.84 -10.69 10.86
CA LEU A 58 6.44 -9.64 11.69
C LEU A 58 5.44 -8.54 12.06
N ARG A 59 4.67 -8.07 11.07
CA ARG A 59 3.81 -6.90 11.25
C ARG A 59 2.62 -6.92 10.32
N ASN A 60 1.47 -6.61 10.90
CA ASN A 60 0.22 -6.43 10.16
C ASN A 60 -0.08 -4.94 10.02
N TYR A 61 -0.64 -4.59 8.88
CA TYR A 61 -1.04 -3.23 8.55
C TYR A 61 -2.46 -3.25 8.01
N THR A 62 -3.32 -2.36 8.51
CA THR A 62 -4.71 -2.23 8.06
C THR A 62 -4.97 -0.80 7.67
N CYS A 63 -5.56 -0.62 6.50
CA CYS A 63 -5.99 0.68 5.99
C CYS A 63 -7.46 0.57 5.59
N SER A 64 -8.30 1.41 6.19
CA SER A 64 -9.74 1.49 5.91
C SER A 64 -10.06 2.87 5.37
N PHE A 65 -10.79 2.94 4.25
CA PHE A 65 -11.08 4.19 3.57
C PHE A 65 -12.36 4.10 2.73
N THR A 66 -12.95 5.26 2.50
CA THR A 66 -14.01 5.44 1.49
C THR A 66 -13.38 6.04 0.25
N VAL A 67 -13.60 5.41 -0.91
CA VAL A 67 -13.04 5.92 -2.18
C VAL A 67 -13.53 7.36 -2.44
N GLY A 68 -12.64 8.22 -2.91
CA GLY A 68 -12.90 9.63 -3.17
C GLY A 68 -12.82 10.54 -1.93
N HIS A 69 -12.68 9.97 -0.73
CA HIS A 69 -12.63 10.73 0.52
C HIS A 69 -11.23 10.70 1.14
N GLN A 70 -10.77 11.86 1.62
CA GLN A 70 -9.50 11.95 2.31
C GLN A 70 -9.63 11.42 3.75
N PHE A 71 -8.60 10.76 4.26
CA PHE A 71 -8.54 10.25 5.62
C PHE A 71 -7.12 10.37 6.20
N ASP A 72 -7.01 10.36 7.53
CA ASP A 72 -5.73 10.31 8.21
C ASP A 72 -5.21 8.86 8.26
N GLU A 73 -3.98 8.67 7.80
CA GLU A 73 -3.28 7.39 7.79
C GLU A 73 -2.03 7.49 8.67
N VAL A 74 -1.77 6.41 9.41
CA VAL A 74 -0.53 6.26 10.17
C VAL A 74 0.18 5.02 9.68
N THR A 75 1.35 5.18 9.06
CA THR A 75 2.13 4.07 8.45
C THR A 75 2.95 3.32 9.49
N LYS A 76 2.26 2.90 10.55
CA LYS A 76 2.83 2.22 11.71
C LYS A 76 3.51 0.93 11.26
N GLY A 77 4.82 0.89 11.38
CA GLY A 77 5.62 -0.30 11.06
C GLY A 77 6.27 -0.35 9.72
N LEU A 78 6.12 0.71 8.97
CA LEU A 78 6.97 1.01 7.86
C LEU A 78 7.89 2.17 8.28
N ASP A 79 7.39 3.40 8.20
CA ASP A 79 8.11 4.63 8.50
C ASP A 79 7.49 5.46 9.62
N ASN A 80 6.39 4.98 10.23
CA ASN A 80 5.69 5.59 11.37
C ASN A 80 5.32 7.07 11.15
N GLN A 81 4.99 7.44 9.91
CA GLN A 81 4.57 8.79 9.56
C GLN A 81 3.05 8.92 9.70
N ARG A 82 2.60 10.12 10.09
CA ARG A 82 1.20 10.53 9.96
C ARG A 82 1.06 11.29 8.65
N LEU A 83 0.10 10.89 7.84
CA LEU A 83 -0.11 11.45 6.52
C LEU A 83 -1.60 11.46 6.18
N LYS A 84 -1.98 12.26 5.19
CA LYS A 84 -3.34 12.29 4.67
C LYS A 84 -3.38 11.50 3.38
N SER A 85 -4.32 10.59 3.27
CA SER A 85 -4.44 9.70 2.12
C SER A 85 -5.75 9.90 1.39
N LEU A 86 -5.69 9.76 0.07
CA LEU A 86 -6.84 9.85 -0.81
C LEU A 86 -6.77 8.71 -1.83
N VAL A 87 -7.78 7.85 -1.81
CA VAL A 87 -7.86 6.72 -2.74
C VAL A 87 -8.91 6.99 -3.80
N ARG A 88 -8.57 6.78 -5.08
CA ARG A 88 -9.44 7.01 -6.24
C ARG A 88 -9.28 5.90 -7.27
N TRP A 89 -10.30 5.73 -8.10
CA TRP A 89 -10.22 4.90 -9.30
C TRP A 89 -9.64 5.72 -10.45
N GLU A 90 -8.59 5.21 -11.09
CA GLU A 90 -8.02 5.70 -12.34
C GLU A 90 -8.11 4.57 -13.37
N GLY A 91 -9.20 4.58 -14.16
CA GLY A 91 -9.56 3.44 -15.00
C GLY A 91 -9.77 2.18 -14.14
N GLU A 92 -8.98 1.15 -14.41
CA GLU A 92 -9.02 -0.14 -13.69
C GLU A 92 -8.10 -0.18 -12.45
N LYS A 93 -7.38 0.91 -12.19
CA LYS A 93 -6.41 0.99 -11.08
C LYS A 93 -7.03 1.70 -9.88
N LEU A 94 -6.86 1.11 -8.71
CA LEU A 94 -7.14 1.76 -7.43
C LEU A 94 -5.86 2.47 -6.96
N VAL A 95 -5.83 3.80 -7.07
CA VAL A 95 -4.66 4.63 -6.81
C VAL A 95 -4.84 5.37 -5.50
N CYS A 96 -3.79 5.38 -4.68
CA CYS A 96 -3.72 6.12 -3.43
C CYS A 96 -2.59 7.14 -3.48
N GLU A 97 -2.93 8.38 -3.16
CA GLU A 97 -1.99 9.46 -2.94
C GLU A 97 -1.81 9.66 -1.43
N GLN A 98 -0.56 9.63 -0.98
CA GLN A 98 -0.18 9.77 0.42
C GLN A 98 0.54 11.11 0.62
N ILE A 99 -0.18 12.08 1.17
CA ILE A 99 0.30 13.46 1.38
C ILE A 99 0.89 13.56 2.79
N GLY A 100 2.21 13.72 2.87
CA GLY A 100 2.93 13.89 4.14
C GLY A 100 4.30 14.51 3.91
N GLN A 101 5.26 14.21 4.79
CA GLN A 101 6.64 14.73 4.67
C GLN A 101 7.32 14.31 3.36
N LYS A 102 7.03 13.11 2.87
CA LYS A 102 7.53 12.61 1.58
C LYS A 102 6.57 13.03 0.48
N GLN A 103 7.03 13.89 -0.42
CA GLN A 103 6.25 14.30 -1.58
C GLN A 103 6.07 13.13 -2.57
N ASN A 104 4.95 13.16 -3.29
CA ASN A 104 4.59 12.20 -4.34
C ASN A 104 4.68 10.72 -3.93
N ARG A 105 4.38 10.43 -2.67
CA ARG A 105 4.26 9.06 -2.17
C ARG A 105 2.88 8.51 -2.50
N GLY A 106 2.81 7.25 -2.87
CA GLY A 106 1.53 6.60 -3.12
C GLY A 106 1.68 5.14 -3.49
N TRP A 107 0.54 4.55 -3.87
CA TRP A 107 0.49 3.20 -4.38
C TRP A 107 -0.65 3.03 -5.38
N ALA A 108 -0.56 2.01 -6.24
CA ALA A 108 -1.64 1.60 -7.13
C ALA A 108 -1.85 0.09 -7.04
N HIS A 109 -3.11 -0.35 -6.95
CA HIS A 109 -3.52 -1.75 -7.07
C HIS A 109 -4.35 -1.96 -8.34
N TRP A 110 -4.18 -3.09 -9.01
CA TRP A 110 -5.05 -3.56 -10.09
C TRP A 110 -4.95 -5.07 -10.23
N ILE A 111 -5.83 -5.67 -11.04
CA ILE A 111 -5.73 -7.09 -11.39
C ILE A 111 -5.23 -7.21 -12.82
N GLU A 112 -4.29 -8.12 -13.03
CA GLU A 112 -3.76 -8.47 -14.34
C GLU A 112 -3.46 -9.98 -14.34
N ASP A 113 -3.98 -10.70 -15.32
CA ASP A 113 -3.84 -12.17 -15.45
C ASP A 113 -4.20 -12.95 -14.18
N GLY A 114 -5.29 -12.53 -13.50
CA GLY A 114 -5.76 -13.16 -12.26
C GLY A 114 -4.85 -12.92 -11.05
N LYS A 115 -3.89 -12.00 -11.14
CA LYS A 115 -2.98 -11.63 -10.04
C LYS A 115 -3.26 -10.21 -9.59
N LEU A 116 -3.28 -9.99 -8.28
CA LEU A 116 -3.28 -8.66 -7.70
C LEU A 116 -1.89 -8.04 -7.84
N GLN A 117 -1.82 -6.96 -8.60
CA GLN A 117 -0.63 -6.13 -8.75
C GLN A 117 -0.66 -5.02 -7.70
N LEU A 118 0.52 -4.70 -7.16
CA LEU A 118 0.75 -3.55 -6.29
C LEU A 118 2.06 -2.87 -6.68
N VAL A 119 1.99 -1.58 -6.98
CA VAL A 119 3.17 -0.72 -7.13
C VAL A 119 3.12 0.38 -6.07
N GLY A 120 4.09 0.37 -5.16
CA GLY A 120 4.37 1.49 -4.25
C GLY A 120 5.43 2.41 -4.85
N TYR A 121 5.25 3.73 -4.74
CA TYR A 121 6.16 4.69 -5.34
C TYR A 121 6.37 5.91 -4.45
N ILE A 122 7.52 6.56 -4.67
CA ILE A 122 7.84 7.92 -4.22
C ILE A 122 8.38 8.63 -5.45
N LYS A 123 7.59 9.48 -6.11
CA LYS A 123 8.05 10.17 -7.33
C LYS A 123 9.00 11.29 -6.94
N LYS A 124 10.17 11.36 -7.59
CA LYS A 124 11.01 12.56 -7.50
C LYS A 124 10.30 13.69 -8.21
N THR A 125 10.14 14.84 -7.55
CA THR A 125 9.85 16.08 -8.25
C THR A 125 11.10 16.46 -9.01
N LEU A 126 11.06 16.42 -10.35
CA LEU A 126 12.12 16.99 -11.16
C LEU A 126 11.96 18.52 -11.05
N SER A 127 12.94 19.18 -10.43
CA SER A 127 13.13 20.63 -10.46
C SER A 127 13.83 21.05 -11.73
#